data_AF-A0A919UG30-F1
#
_entry.id   AF-A0A919UG30-F1
#
_cell.length_a   1.000
_cell.length_b   1.000
_cell.length_c   1.000
_cell.angle_alpha   90.00
_cell.angle_beta   90.00
_cell.angle_gamma   90.00
#
_symmetry.space_group_name_H-M   'P 1'
#
loop_
_entity.id
_entity.type
_entity.pdbx_description
1 polymer ?
#
loop_
_entity_poly.entity_id
_entity_poly.type
_entity_poly.pdbx_seq_one_letter_code
_entity_poly.pdbx_strand_id
1 'polypeptide(L)'
;MQRSIRRTVLAGALATGMALAGAVAVAVPAHAAGTKKLLVVGMDGLNWAGVVAANAPNLDGLAATGTLGESLVYCPGVAASSSGPGWSTIATGVFPDKHGVKDNTFAGKQYATYPDFLTRLEQANPAYRTYSAVDWAVLHTQGTFGAAIDTRVTFNGDSEGYVSADVKITNDAVNRLRNENPDASFVYLGNTDVVAHASGTGTAYRTAIEKQDQQLGQLLAAISARPTYASEDWLIIVTTDHGHLSPGGGHGGCGIDERRTFVLAKGAGVAAGARPVDTRLADVASSALAHFGVGAALDGKPISTRSTDAFDTLAPSLQSRVDETGIPASLQGWTPNAPAGWSVDRSRMPSGGVTEWRGWTFATDEFWSRAQSGQERENAMRTRGVFAVADSDEFNDKSGGTSFDSTLLSPSYTVSPGTTVRLNYVTHYRQEGAQKADVLVSFNGGADVLVKRYTADARAKVESLTVAVPAGATRMVVKFRYYDASNNWYWAIDDLRVA
;
A
#
# COMPACT_ATOMS: atom_id res chain seq x y z
N MET A 1 27.41 56.49 -68.29
CA MET A 1 28.89 56.46 -68.38
C MET A 1 29.49 56.70 -67.01
N GLN A 2 30.57 55.98 -66.71
CA GLN A 2 31.53 56.20 -65.63
C GLN A 2 31.14 55.93 -64.16
N ARG A 3 31.66 54.79 -63.71
CA ARG A 3 32.02 54.45 -62.34
C ARG A 3 32.99 55.50 -61.75
N SER A 4 32.86 55.80 -60.46
CA SER A 4 34.00 56.12 -59.61
C SER A 4 33.75 55.62 -58.19
N ILE A 5 34.68 54.79 -57.75
CA ILE A 5 34.76 54.13 -56.45
C ILE A 5 35.60 55.02 -55.54
N ARG A 6 35.13 55.33 -54.32
CA ARG A 6 36.02 55.46 -53.16
C ARG A 6 35.40 54.85 -51.91
N ARG A 7 36.22 53.99 -51.32
CA ARG A 7 36.03 53.15 -50.13
C ARG A 7 36.02 54.02 -48.87
N THR A 8 35.20 53.65 -47.90
CA THR A 8 35.59 53.75 -46.48
C THR A 8 35.10 52.50 -45.77
N VAL A 9 36.04 51.71 -45.28
CA VAL A 9 35.83 50.58 -44.37
C VAL A 9 35.96 51.15 -42.96
N LEU A 10 35.03 50.87 -42.07
CA LEU A 10 35.35 50.70 -40.65
C LEU A 10 34.46 49.64 -40.01
N ALA A 11 35.14 48.58 -39.60
CA ALA A 11 34.90 47.57 -38.57
C ALA A 11 33.49 47.41 -37.99
N GLY A 12 33.03 46.15 -38.02
CA GLY A 12 31.76 45.71 -37.48
C GLY A 12 31.77 45.41 -35.99
N ALA A 13 30.57 45.48 -35.42
CA ALA A 13 30.21 44.84 -34.17
C ALA A 13 29.22 43.71 -34.50
N LEU A 14 29.61 42.46 -34.25
CA LEU A 14 28.71 41.31 -34.27
C LEU A 14 27.91 41.29 -32.97
N ALA A 15 26.58 41.43 -33.07
CA ALA A 15 25.65 40.93 -32.08
C ALA A 15 24.67 40.00 -32.79
N THR A 16 24.86 38.70 -32.57
CA THR A 16 24.03 37.60 -33.06
C THR A 16 22.63 37.69 -32.49
N GLY A 17 21.62 37.88 -33.35
CA GLY A 17 20.21 37.77 -33.01
C GLY A 17 19.82 36.31 -32.76
N MET A 18 19.27 36.03 -31.59
CA MET A 18 18.72 34.73 -31.23
C MET A 18 17.31 34.63 -31.82
N ALA A 19 17.13 33.77 -32.83
CA ALA A 19 15.82 33.44 -33.38
C ALA A 19 15.06 32.54 -32.38
N LEU A 20 13.92 33.00 -31.87
CA LEU A 20 13.00 32.15 -31.12
C LEU A 20 12.32 31.19 -32.11
N ALA A 21 12.71 29.92 -32.06
CA ALA A 21 11.92 28.84 -32.65
C ALA A 21 10.71 28.57 -31.74
N GLY A 22 9.52 28.98 -32.17
CA GLY A 22 8.27 28.62 -31.52
C GLY A 22 8.02 27.13 -31.68
N ALA A 23 8.07 26.39 -30.57
CA ALA A 23 7.63 25.01 -30.53
C ALA A 23 6.11 24.98 -30.69
N VAL A 24 5.63 24.53 -31.85
CA VAL A 24 4.22 24.14 -32.02
C VAL A 24 4.03 22.86 -31.19
N ALA A 25 3.43 23.00 -30.02
CA ALA A 25 2.96 21.85 -29.27
C ALA A 25 1.88 21.15 -30.10
N VAL A 26 2.21 19.99 -30.67
CA VAL A 26 1.20 19.08 -31.20
C VAL A 26 0.38 18.62 -30.01
N ALA A 27 -0.82 19.17 -29.84
CA ALA A 27 -1.78 18.66 -28.89
C ALA A 27 -2.09 17.21 -29.30
N VAL A 28 -1.58 16.25 -28.53
CA VAL A 28 -2.08 14.88 -28.60
C VAL A 28 -3.57 14.98 -28.27
N PRO A 29 -4.48 14.51 -29.14
CA PRO A 29 -5.90 14.57 -28.83
C PRO A 29 -6.11 13.79 -27.55
N ALA A 30 -6.66 14.47 -26.53
CA ALA A 30 -7.21 13.79 -25.37
C ALA A 30 -8.19 12.75 -25.93
N HIS A 31 -7.91 11.46 -25.70
CA HIS A 31 -8.95 10.45 -25.89
C HIS A 31 -10.16 10.94 -25.09
N ALA A 32 -11.30 11.13 -25.75
CA ALA A 32 -12.55 11.35 -25.04
C ALA A 32 -12.65 10.24 -24.00
N ALA A 33 -12.64 10.59 -22.71
CA ALA A 33 -12.56 9.59 -21.65
C ALA A 33 -13.77 8.66 -21.80
N GLY A 34 -13.52 7.39 -22.12
CA GLY A 34 -14.57 6.40 -22.31
C GLY A 34 -15.45 6.28 -21.06
N THR A 35 -16.63 5.67 -21.21
CA THR A 35 -17.51 5.41 -20.08
C THR A 35 -16.75 4.62 -19.02
N LYS A 36 -16.62 5.16 -17.81
CA LYS A 36 -15.86 4.55 -16.72
C LYS A 36 -16.51 3.23 -16.31
N LYS A 37 -15.72 2.16 -16.30
CA LYS A 37 -16.13 0.82 -15.89
C LYS A 37 -15.16 0.25 -14.87
N LEU A 38 -15.68 -0.50 -13.89
CA LEU A 38 -14.90 -1.14 -12.84
C LEU A 38 -15.34 -2.59 -12.64
N LEU A 39 -14.36 -3.49 -12.59
CA LEU A 39 -14.52 -4.84 -12.05
C LEU A 39 -13.47 -5.05 -10.95
N VAL A 40 -13.93 -5.35 -9.74
CA VAL A 40 -13.09 -5.88 -8.66
C VAL A 40 -13.45 -7.36 -8.46
N VAL A 41 -12.47 -8.24 -8.59
CA VAL A 41 -12.60 -9.68 -8.30
C VAL A 41 -11.86 -9.99 -7.01
N GLY A 42 -12.58 -10.44 -5.99
CA GLY A 42 -12.01 -10.97 -4.76
C GLY A 42 -11.88 -12.48 -4.82
N MET A 43 -10.69 -13.02 -4.58
CA MET A 43 -10.43 -14.47 -4.47
C MET A 43 -9.95 -14.76 -3.05
N ASP A 44 -10.81 -15.35 -2.22
CA ASP A 44 -10.58 -15.51 -0.77
C ASP A 44 -9.40 -16.44 -0.48
N GLY A 45 -8.53 -16.02 0.44
CA GLY A 45 -7.38 -16.82 0.86
C GLY A 45 -6.37 -17.12 -0.26
N LEU A 46 -6.29 -16.31 -1.32
CA LEU A 46 -5.40 -16.55 -2.46
C LEU A 46 -3.97 -16.03 -2.23
N ASN A 47 -3.00 -16.93 -2.14
CA ASN A 47 -1.58 -16.58 -2.03
C ASN A 47 -0.91 -16.48 -3.41
N TRP A 48 -0.21 -15.37 -3.69
CA TRP A 48 0.45 -15.15 -4.99
C TRP A 48 1.53 -16.19 -5.30
N ALA A 49 2.27 -16.65 -4.29
CA ALA A 49 3.21 -17.77 -4.45
C ALA A 49 2.52 -19.07 -4.93
N GLY A 50 1.25 -19.27 -4.55
CA GLY A 50 0.41 -20.36 -5.04
C GLY A 50 0.01 -20.17 -6.51
N VAL A 51 -0.24 -18.94 -6.93
CA VAL A 51 -0.49 -18.57 -8.34
C VAL A 51 0.71 -18.92 -9.21
N VAL A 52 1.92 -18.51 -8.79
CA VAL A 52 3.18 -18.81 -9.51
C VAL A 52 3.41 -20.33 -9.66
N ALA A 53 2.96 -21.12 -8.69
CA ALA A 53 3.09 -22.57 -8.71
C ALA A 53 1.97 -23.29 -9.49
N ALA A 54 0.90 -22.59 -9.85
CA ALA A 54 -0.28 -23.11 -10.54
C ALA A 54 -0.26 -22.74 -12.03
N ASN A 55 -1.07 -23.41 -12.84
CA ASN A 55 -1.31 -22.99 -14.23
C ASN A 55 -2.40 -21.90 -14.29
N ALA A 56 -2.03 -20.63 -14.07
CA ALA A 56 -2.96 -19.50 -13.94
C ALA A 56 -2.74 -18.41 -15.03
N PRO A 57 -2.99 -18.72 -16.32
CA PRO A 57 -2.65 -17.84 -17.44
C PRO A 57 -3.38 -16.48 -17.44
N ASN A 58 -4.57 -16.38 -16.84
CA ASN A 58 -5.31 -15.10 -16.82
C ASN A 58 -4.73 -14.15 -15.78
N LEU A 59 -4.43 -14.64 -14.57
CA LEU A 59 -3.71 -13.92 -13.52
C LEU A 59 -2.31 -13.53 -14.00
N ASP A 60 -1.58 -14.45 -14.63
CA ASP A 60 -0.26 -14.18 -15.20
C ASP A 60 -0.32 -13.09 -16.29
N GLY A 61 -1.29 -13.18 -17.19
CA GLY A 61 -1.50 -12.19 -18.25
C GLY A 61 -1.84 -10.80 -17.72
N LEU A 62 -2.70 -10.73 -16.68
CA LEU A 62 -2.98 -9.48 -15.98
C LEU A 62 -1.73 -8.95 -15.28
N ALA A 63 -0.96 -9.78 -14.60
CA ALA A 63 0.25 -9.37 -13.90
C ALA A 63 1.37 -8.91 -14.85
N ALA A 64 1.45 -9.49 -16.05
CA ALA A 64 2.39 -9.08 -17.09
C ALA A 64 2.00 -7.72 -17.72
N THR A 65 0.70 -7.45 -17.86
CA THR A 65 0.18 -6.24 -18.54
C THR A 65 -0.36 -5.17 -17.60
N GLY A 66 -0.31 -5.40 -16.30
CA GLY A 66 -0.79 -4.52 -15.24
C GLY A 66 0.23 -4.35 -14.12
N THR A 67 -0.22 -3.79 -13.00
CA THR A 67 0.56 -3.61 -11.77
C THR A 67 0.17 -4.68 -10.76
N LEU A 68 1.15 -5.38 -10.19
CA LEU A 68 0.96 -6.31 -9.07
C LEU A 68 1.77 -5.83 -7.88
N GLY A 69 1.10 -5.42 -6.80
CA GLY A 69 1.76 -5.14 -5.53
C GLY A 69 1.35 -6.15 -4.48
N GLU A 70 2.33 -6.75 -3.79
CA GLU A 70 2.12 -7.62 -2.64
C GLU A 70 2.28 -6.84 -1.34
N SER A 71 1.55 -7.22 -0.29
CA SER A 71 1.62 -6.56 1.02
C SER A 71 1.23 -7.52 2.14
N LEU A 72 1.50 -7.15 3.40
CA LEU A 72 1.01 -7.87 4.56
C LEU A 72 -0.16 -7.11 5.20
N VAL A 73 -1.17 -7.86 5.67
CA VAL A 73 -2.20 -7.34 6.57
C VAL A 73 -1.73 -7.37 8.03
N TYR A 74 -2.51 -6.79 8.93
CA TYR A 74 -2.34 -6.78 10.39
C TYR A 74 -2.45 -8.20 11.01
N CYS A 75 -2.23 -8.31 12.32
CA CYS A 75 -2.43 -9.56 13.07
C CYS A 75 -3.07 -9.34 14.46
N PRO A 76 -3.41 -10.42 15.20
CA PRO A 76 -4.03 -10.32 16.53
C PRO A 76 -3.35 -9.29 17.43
N GLY A 77 -4.17 -8.43 18.06
CA GLY A 77 -3.75 -7.18 18.70
C GLY A 77 -4.43 -5.97 18.05
N VAL A 78 -4.55 -5.98 16.71
CA VAL A 78 -5.40 -5.04 15.94
C VAL A 78 -6.63 -5.76 15.40
N ALA A 79 -6.43 -6.81 14.60
CA ALA A 79 -7.47 -7.63 13.99
C ALA A 79 -6.85 -8.96 13.52
N ALA A 80 -7.65 -10.02 13.44
CA ALA A 80 -7.20 -11.29 12.86
C ALA A 80 -6.90 -11.14 11.36
N SER A 81 -5.93 -11.89 10.85
CA SER A 81 -5.69 -12.09 9.41
C SER A 81 -6.77 -13.02 8.82
N SER A 82 -8.02 -12.56 8.87
CA SER A 82 -9.21 -13.30 8.47
C SER A 82 -10.13 -12.47 7.59
N SER A 83 -11.16 -13.13 7.06
CA SER A 83 -11.96 -12.58 5.97
C SER A 83 -12.76 -11.33 6.33
N GLY A 84 -13.39 -11.30 7.49
CA GLY A 84 -14.15 -10.13 7.94
C GLY A 84 -13.35 -8.83 7.91
N PRO A 85 -12.20 -8.76 8.62
CA PRO A 85 -11.30 -7.62 8.56
C PRO A 85 -10.78 -7.32 7.15
N GLY A 86 -10.25 -8.33 6.44
CA GLY A 86 -9.63 -8.14 5.13
C GLY A 86 -10.60 -7.58 4.10
N TRP A 87 -11.78 -8.20 3.94
CA TRP A 87 -12.85 -7.68 3.07
C TRP A 87 -13.35 -6.31 3.50
N SER A 88 -13.40 -6.02 4.80
CA SER A 88 -13.75 -4.68 5.29
C SER A 88 -12.71 -3.63 4.88
N THR A 89 -11.41 -3.96 4.93
CA THR A 89 -10.35 -3.07 4.45
C THR A 89 -10.47 -2.83 2.94
N ILE A 90 -10.69 -3.88 2.16
CA ILE A 90 -10.89 -3.81 0.69
C ILE A 90 -12.08 -2.92 0.35
N ALA A 91 -13.24 -3.18 0.96
CA ALA A 91 -14.49 -2.52 0.65
C ALA A 91 -14.47 -1.05 1.06
N THR A 92 -13.94 -0.75 2.25
CA THR A 92 -14.07 0.57 2.85
C THR A 92 -12.90 1.51 2.56
N GLY A 93 -11.71 0.97 2.23
CA GLY A 93 -10.49 1.76 2.00
C GLY A 93 -9.81 2.29 3.26
N VAL A 94 -10.21 1.81 4.44
CA VAL A 94 -9.61 2.16 5.74
C VAL A 94 -9.21 0.89 6.49
N PHE A 95 -8.42 1.03 7.55
CA PHE A 95 -7.96 -0.11 8.37
C PHE A 95 -8.91 -0.45 9.56
N PRO A 96 -8.69 -1.57 10.28
CA PRO A 96 -9.56 -2.03 11.37
C PRO A 96 -9.78 -1.05 12.51
N ASP A 97 -8.84 -0.16 12.78
CA ASP A 97 -9.02 0.90 13.77
C ASP A 97 -10.08 1.93 13.38
N LYS A 98 -10.43 2.02 12.08
CA LYS A 98 -11.52 2.86 11.55
C LYS A 98 -12.77 2.06 11.26
N HIS A 99 -12.71 1.01 10.43
CA HIS A 99 -13.92 0.25 10.08
C HIS A 99 -14.44 -0.65 11.21
N GLY A 100 -13.67 -0.89 12.26
CA GLY A 100 -14.10 -1.53 13.51
C GLY A 100 -14.21 -3.06 13.48
N VAL A 101 -14.24 -3.69 12.31
CA VAL A 101 -14.22 -5.15 12.14
C VAL A 101 -12.86 -5.75 12.46
N LYS A 102 -12.79 -6.60 13.49
CA LYS A 102 -11.55 -7.22 14.00
C LYS A 102 -11.43 -8.73 13.79
N ASP A 103 -12.53 -9.39 13.49
CA ASP A 103 -12.62 -10.83 13.21
C ASP A 103 -13.91 -11.12 12.42
N ASN A 104 -14.19 -12.40 12.16
CA ASN A 104 -15.35 -12.84 11.39
C ASN A 104 -16.70 -12.71 12.13
N THR A 105 -16.74 -12.14 13.35
CA THR A 105 -18.00 -11.79 14.02
C THR A 105 -18.58 -10.47 13.52
N PHE A 106 -17.76 -9.61 12.90
CA PHE A 106 -18.12 -8.25 12.47
C PHE A 106 -18.61 -7.34 13.60
N ALA A 107 -18.40 -7.73 14.87
CA ALA A 107 -18.73 -6.90 16.02
C ALA A 107 -17.96 -5.58 15.95
N GLY A 108 -18.66 -4.47 16.17
CA GLY A 108 -18.07 -3.12 16.13
C GLY A 108 -17.91 -2.52 14.73
N LYS A 109 -18.43 -3.16 13.67
CA LYS A 109 -18.42 -2.61 12.30
C LYS A 109 -18.96 -1.17 12.22
N GLN A 110 -18.27 -0.33 11.46
CA GLN A 110 -18.57 1.10 11.30
C GLN A 110 -18.96 1.48 9.87
N TYR A 111 -19.68 0.60 9.14
CA TYR A 111 -20.01 0.81 7.73
C TYR A 111 -20.90 2.03 7.44
N ALA A 112 -21.61 2.56 8.44
CA ALA A 112 -22.33 3.84 8.28
C ALA A 112 -21.36 5.03 8.15
N THR A 113 -20.22 4.98 8.84
CA THR A 113 -19.15 6.00 8.75
C THR A 113 -18.21 5.72 7.58
N TYR A 114 -17.92 4.45 7.35
CA TYR A 114 -17.03 3.98 6.29
C TYR A 114 -17.78 2.98 5.38
N PRO A 115 -18.70 3.46 4.52
CA PRO A 115 -19.42 2.58 3.59
C PRO A 115 -18.46 1.94 2.57
N ASP A 116 -18.90 0.93 1.83
CA ASP A 116 -18.10 0.34 0.77
C ASP A 116 -17.98 1.24 -0.47
N PHE A 117 -17.02 0.96 -1.34
CA PHE A 117 -16.78 1.77 -2.54
C PHE A 117 -17.96 1.77 -3.52
N LEU A 118 -18.76 0.71 -3.64
CA LEU A 118 -19.93 0.70 -4.53
C LEU A 118 -21.04 1.58 -3.97
N THR A 119 -21.34 1.44 -2.67
CA THR A 119 -22.29 2.33 -1.96
C THR A 119 -21.87 3.80 -2.09
N ARG A 120 -20.58 4.12 -2.02
CA ARG A 120 -20.10 5.50 -2.22
C ARG A 120 -20.26 6.00 -3.65
N LEU A 121 -20.11 5.14 -4.66
CA LEU A 121 -20.37 5.50 -6.05
C LEU A 121 -21.86 5.83 -6.23
N GLU A 122 -22.77 5.02 -5.70
CA GLU A 122 -24.22 5.29 -5.73
C GLU A 122 -24.58 6.61 -5.05
N GLN A 123 -23.98 6.89 -3.89
CA GLN A 123 -24.19 8.15 -3.18
C GLN A 123 -23.66 9.37 -3.95
N ALA A 124 -22.55 9.20 -4.67
CA ALA A 124 -21.96 10.27 -5.48
C ALA A 124 -22.77 10.55 -6.75
N ASN A 125 -23.31 9.49 -7.37
CA ASN A 125 -24.15 9.59 -8.56
C ASN A 125 -25.07 8.35 -8.68
N PRO A 126 -26.38 8.49 -8.36
CA PRO A 126 -27.36 7.41 -8.46
C PRO A 126 -27.66 6.92 -9.89
N ALA A 127 -27.01 7.50 -10.90
CA ALA A 127 -27.08 7.00 -12.27
C ALA A 127 -26.05 5.90 -12.57
N TYR A 128 -25.06 5.70 -11.68
CA TYR A 128 -24.17 4.55 -11.80
C TYR A 128 -24.96 3.28 -11.52
N ARG A 129 -24.69 2.23 -12.30
CA ARG A 129 -25.28 0.90 -12.08
C ARG A 129 -24.29 0.04 -11.31
N THR A 130 -24.47 -0.10 -10.00
CA THR A 130 -23.58 -0.93 -9.18
C THR A 130 -24.06 -2.38 -9.05
N TYR A 131 -23.10 -3.29 -8.92
CA TYR A 131 -23.36 -4.72 -8.83
C TYR A 131 -22.39 -5.38 -7.84
N SER A 132 -22.91 -6.19 -6.93
CA SER A 132 -22.10 -7.10 -6.13
C SER A 132 -22.63 -8.52 -6.15
N ALA A 133 -21.73 -9.49 -6.29
CA ALA A 133 -22.04 -10.92 -6.18
C ALA A 133 -21.08 -11.63 -5.25
N VAL A 134 -21.63 -12.35 -4.27
CA VAL A 134 -20.86 -13.09 -3.26
C VAL A 134 -21.49 -14.44 -2.99
N ASP A 135 -20.66 -15.45 -2.73
CA ASP A 135 -21.09 -16.73 -2.18
C ASP A 135 -20.68 -16.97 -0.73
N TRP A 136 -19.84 -16.11 -0.14
CA TRP A 136 -19.82 -15.91 1.31
C TRP A 136 -20.90 -14.89 1.71
N ALA A 137 -22.10 -15.39 1.97
CA ALA A 137 -23.29 -14.57 2.23
C ALA A 137 -23.12 -13.54 3.35
N VAL A 138 -22.16 -13.76 4.26
CA VAL A 138 -21.83 -12.87 5.38
C VAL A 138 -21.42 -11.46 4.92
N LEU A 139 -20.72 -11.33 3.78
CA LEU A 139 -20.37 -10.00 3.23
C LEU A 139 -21.59 -9.14 2.92
N HIS A 140 -22.70 -9.80 2.57
CA HIS A 140 -23.96 -9.16 2.29
C HIS A 140 -24.83 -8.99 3.56
N THR A 141 -24.93 -10.00 4.42
CA THR A 141 -25.77 -9.91 5.62
C THR A 141 -25.19 -8.96 6.67
N GLN A 142 -23.86 -8.79 6.71
CA GLN A 142 -23.20 -7.87 7.63
C GLN A 142 -23.09 -6.44 7.08
N GLY A 143 -23.32 -6.24 5.77
CA GLY A 143 -23.26 -4.94 5.12
C GLY A 143 -21.85 -4.50 4.71
N THR A 144 -20.90 -5.43 4.58
CA THR A 144 -19.57 -5.17 4.01
C THR A 144 -19.69 -4.63 2.58
N PHE A 145 -20.66 -5.17 1.83
CA PHE A 145 -21.19 -4.55 0.61
C PHE A 145 -22.66 -4.20 0.85
N GLY A 146 -22.94 -2.90 0.92
CA GLY A 146 -24.13 -2.31 1.52
C GLY A 146 -25.42 -2.47 0.71
N ALA A 147 -26.55 -2.21 1.36
CA ALA A 147 -27.88 -2.31 0.75
C ALA A 147 -28.22 -1.20 -0.26
N ALA A 148 -27.35 -0.19 -0.39
CA ALA A 148 -27.50 0.86 -1.40
C ALA A 148 -27.05 0.40 -2.80
N ILE A 149 -26.32 -0.72 -2.91
CA ILE A 149 -25.89 -1.30 -4.18
C ILE A 149 -27.13 -1.75 -4.96
N ASP A 150 -27.24 -1.31 -6.21
CA ASP A 150 -28.38 -1.52 -7.10
C ASP A 150 -28.76 -2.99 -7.25
N THR A 151 -27.76 -3.84 -7.50
CA THR A 151 -27.95 -5.28 -7.67
C THR A 151 -27.03 -6.05 -6.74
N ARG A 152 -27.63 -6.89 -5.89
CA ARG A 152 -26.90 -7.79 -4.99
C ARG A 152 -27.33 -9.23 -5.24
N VAL A 153 -26.40 -10.04 -5.73
CA VAL A 153 -26.60 -11.49 -5.92
C VAL A 153 -25.88 -12.23 -4.80
N THR A 154 -26.60 -13.12 -4.12
CA THR A 154 -26.07 -13.87 -2.98
C THR A 154 -26.34 -15.35 -3.20
N PHE A 155 -25.28 -16.14 -3.33
CA PHE A 155 -25.34 -17.58 -3.12
C PHE A 155 -24.76 -17.88 -1.73
N ASN A 156 -24.89 -19.12 -1.27
CA ASN A 156 -24.36 -19.51 0.04
C ASN A 156 -23.45 -20.73 -0.08
N GLY A 157 -22.16 -20.48 -0.29
CA GLY A 157 -21.11 -21.50 -0.39
C GLY A 157 -20.99 -22.39 0.83
N ASP A 158 -21.28 -21.88 2.03
CA ASP A 158 -21.26 -22.67 3.28
C ASP A 158 -22.34 -23.77 3.27
N SER A 159 -23.49 -23.51 2.65
CA SER A 159 -24.61 -24.47 2.56
C SER A 159 -24.66 -25.25 1.24
N GLU A 160 -24.16 -24.67 0.15
CA GLU A 160 -24.27 -25.22 -1.21
C GLU A 160 -22.96 -25.83 -1.72
N GLY A 161 -21.85 -25.55 -1.06
CA GLY A 161 -20.49 -25.88 -1.49
C GLY A 161 -19.90 -24.83 -2.45
N TYR A 162 -18.73 -24.28 -2.08
CA TYR A 162 -18.05 -23.20 -2.83
C TYR A 162 -17.70 -23.56 -4.27
N VAL A 163 -17.39 -24.82 -4.58
CA VAL A 163 -17.14 -25.26 -5.96
C VAL A 163 -18.35 -25.01 -6.87
N SER A 164 -19.57 -25.21 -6.36
CA SER A 164 -20.81 -24.96 -7.10
C SER A 164 -21.22 -23.49 -7.04
N ALA A 165 -21.07 -22.87 -5.88
CA ALA A 165 -21.44 -21.48 -5.66
C ALA A 165 -20.57 -20.50 -6.47
N ASP A 166 -19.24 -20.70 -6.52
CA ASP A 166 -18.33 -19.94 -7.40
C ASP A 166 -18.78 -20.02 -8.88
N VAL A 167 -19.25 -21.20 -9.34
CA VAL A 167 -19.77 -21.36 -10.72
C VAL A 167 -21.05 -20.55 -10.93
N LYS A 168 -21.96 -20.54 -9.96
CA LYS A 168 -23.19 -19.73 -10.04
C LYS A 168 -22.88 -18.23 -10.04
N ILE A 169 -21.97 -17.78 -9.17
CA ILE A 169 -21.48 -16.40 -9.14
C ILE A 169 -20.86 -16.02 -10.48
N THR A 170 -19.97 -16.87 -11.02
CA THR A 170 -19.31 -16.62 -12.31
C THR A 170 -20.33 -16.50 -13.44
N ASN A 171 -21.30 -17.41 -13.52
CA ASN A 171 -22.33 -17.38 -14.55
C ASN A 171 -23.21 -16.12 -14.48
N ASP A 172 -23.64 -15.72 -13.28
CA ASP A 172 -24.44 -14.50 -13.09
C ASP A 172 -23.62 -13.25 -13.45
N ALA A 173 -22.38 -13.16 -12.97
CA ALA A 173 -21.48 -12.05 -13.27
C ALA A 173 -21.16 -11.96 -14.77
N VAL A 174 -20.88 -13.08 -15.46
CA VAL A 174 -20.68 -13.11 -16.93
C VAL A 174 -21.92 -12.58 -17.65
N ASN A 175 -23.12 -13.02 -17.25
CA ASN A 175 -24.37 -12.54 -17.87
C ASN A 175 -24.55 -11.02 -17.66
N ARG A 176 -24.38 -10.52 -16.44
CA ARG A 176 -24.56 -9.11 -16.10
C ARG A 176 -23.52 -8.20 -16.74
N LEU A 177 -22.24 -8.58 -16.64
CA LEU A 177 -21.13 -7.86 -17.26
C LEU A 177 -21.31 -7.78 -18.78
N ARG A 178 -21.92 -8.79 -19.42
CA ARG A 178 -22.17 -8.76 -20.86
C ARG A 178 -23.43 -7.99 -21.24
N ASN A 179 -24.53 -8.22 -20.54
CA ASN A 179 -25.88 -7.89 -21.02
C ASN A 179 -26.58 -6.78 -20.23
N GLU A 180 -26.17 -6.52 -18.98
CA GLU A 180 -26.87 -5.58 -18.08
C GLU A 180 -26.06 -4.30 -17.81
N ASN A 181 -24.86 -4.21 -18.38
CA ASN A 181 -24.03 -3.00 -18.43
C ASN A 181 -23.84 -2.30 -17.07
N PRO A 182 -23.38 -3.02 -16.02
CA PRO A 182 -23.01 -2.35 -14.77
C PRO A 182 -21.86 -1.36 -15.02
N ASP A 183 -21.80 -0.28 -14.23
CA ASP A 183 -20.68 0.66 -14.22
C ASP A 183 -19.58 0.19 -13.28
N ALA A 184 -19.95 -0.32 -12.11
CA ALA A 184 -18.99 -0.81 -11.12
C ALA A 184 -19.46 -2.13 -10.50
N SER A 185 -18.57 -3.12 -10.49
CA SER A 185 -18.88 -4.49 -10.08
C SER A 185 -17.88 -5.00 -9.03
N PHE A 186 -18.37 -5.70 -8.02
CA PHE A 186 -17.59 -6.57 -7.13
C PHE A 186 -18.04 -8.02 -7.28
N VAL A 187 -17.10 -8.94 -7.54
CA VAL A 187 -17.36 -10.37 -7.69
C VAL A 187 -16.44 -11.13 -6.74
N TYR A 188 -17.00 -11.89 -5.81
CA TYR A 188 -16.26 -12.70 -4.85
C TYR A 188 -16.28 -14.18 -5.25
N LEU A 189 -15.14 -14.85 -5.10
CA LEU A 189 -14.97 -16.29 -5.29
C LEU A 189 -14.26 -16.88 -4.06
N GLY A 190 -14.89 -17.82 -3.37
CA GLY A 190 -14.43 -18.32 -2.06
C GLY A 190 -13.75 -19.70 -2.06
N ASN A 191 -13.73 -20.40 -3.19
CA ASN A 191 -13.30 -21.81 -3.22
C ASN A 191 -11.83 -22.05 -2.81
N THR A 192 -10.91 -21.11 -3.05
CA THR A 192 -9.50 -21.25 -2.67
C THR A 192 -9.32 -21.34 -1.16
N ASP A 193 -9.97 -20.47 -0.38
CA ASP A 193 -9.91 -20.47 1.09
C ASP A 193 -10.42 -21.81 1.65
N VAL A 194 -11.60 -22.24 1.23
CA VAL A 194 -12.21 -23.48 1.75
C VAL A 194 -11.38 -24.72 1.39
N VAL A 195 -10.79 -24.77 0.20
CA VAL A 195 -9.89 -25.87 -0.18
C VAL A 195 -8.60 -25.83 0.65
N ALA A 196 -8.04 -24.64 0.91
CA ALA A 196 -6.87 -24.52 1.77
C ALA A 196 -7.18 -24.99 3.19
N HIS A 197 -8.29 -24.56 3.81
CA HIS A 197 -8.71 -25.06 5.13
C HIS A 197 -8.82 -26.59 5.17
N ALA A 198 -9.40 -27.18 4.13
CA ALA A 198 -9.64 -28.62 4.09
C ALA A 198 -8.39 -29.46 3.79
N SER A 199 -7.41 -28.94 3.04
CA SER A 199 -6.35 -29.75 2.43
C SER A 199 -4.96 -29.12 2.43
N GLY A 200 -4.80 -27.94 3.05
CA GLY A 200 -3.55 -27.19 3.01
C GLY A 200 -3.28 -26.53 1.66
N THR A 201 -2.15 -25.83 1.55
CA THR A 201 -1.75 -25.06 0.35
C THR A 201 -1.04 -25.91 -0.72
N GLY A 202 -1.34 -27.21 -0.76
CA GLY A 202 -0.73 -28.20 -1.66
C GLY A 202 -1.38 -28.29 -3.04
N THR A 203 -1.42 -29.51 -3.60
CA THR A 203 -1.96 -29.75 -4.96
C THR A 203 -3.44 -29.37 -5.09
N ALA A 204 -4.28 -29.71 -4.11
CA ALA A 204 -5.70 -29.39 -4.16
C ALA A 204 -5.95 -27.87 -4.23
N TYR A 205 -5.20 -27.10 -3.43
CA TYR A 205 -5.24 -25.65 -3.46
C TYR A 205 -4.80 -25.08 -4.81
N ARG A 206 -3.70 -25.59 -5.40
CA ARG A 206 -3.30 -25.17 -6.76
C ARG A 206 -4.38 -25.46 -7.81
N THR A 207 -5.03 -26.61 -7.76
CA THR A 207 -6.16 -26.92 -8.66
C THR A 207 -7.36 -25.98 -8.43
N ALA A 208 -7.61 -25.55 -7.18
CA ALA A 208 -8.63 -24.54 -6.90
C ALA A 208 -8.26 -23.18 -7.50
N ILE A 209 -6.99 -22.77 -7.43
CA ILE A 209 -6.46 -21.56 -8.10
C ILE A 209 -6.66 -21.65 -9.61
N GLU A 210 -6.27 -22.75 -10.25
CA GLU A 210 -6.44 -22.95 -11.70
C GLU A 210 -7.91 -22.84 -12.13
N LYS A 211 -8.84 -23.30 -11.29
CA LYS A 211 -10.27 -23.18 -11.54
C LYS A 211 -10.75 -21.73 -11.43
N GLN A 212 -10.36 -21.01 -10.39
CA GLN A 212 -10.73 -19.59 -10.24
C GLN A 212 -10.07 -18.70 -11.30
N ASP A 213 -8.87 -19.05 -11.76
CA ASP A 213 -8.24 -18.39 -12.92
C ASP A 213 -9.07 -18.56 -14.20
N GLN A 214 -9.59 -19.77 -14.46
CA GLN A 214 -10.50 -19.99 -15.59
C GLN A 214 -11.79 -19.15 -15.46
N GLN A 215 -12.31 -18.99 -14.25
CA GLN A 215 -13.50 -18.17 -14.00
C GLN A 215 -13.21 -16.68 -14.21
N LEU A 216 -12.05 -16.20 -13.77
CA LEU A 216 -11.56 -14.87 -14.11
C LEU A 216 -11.48 -14.68 -15.63
N GLY A 217 -10.93 -15.66 -16.37
CA GLY A 217 -10.91 -15.64 -17.83
C GLY A 217 -12.30 -15.48 -18.46
N GLN A 218 -13.33 -16.11 -17.90
CA GLN A 218 -14.72 -15.95 -18.35
C GLN A 218 -15.24 -14.52 -18.11
N LEU A 219 -14.95 -13.91 -16.96
CA LEU A 219 -15.32 -12.52 -16.67
C LEU A 219 -14.63 -11.53 -17.63
N LEU A 220 -13.33 -11.72 -17.87
CA LEU A 220 -12.55 -10.89 -18.80
C LEU A 220 -13.05 -11.04 -20.25
N ALA A 221 -13.40 -12.26 -20.66
CA ALA A 221 -14.00 -12.53 -21.97
C ALA A 221 -15.38 -11.86 -22.10
N ALA A 222 -16.20 -11.88 -21.04
CA ALA A 222 -17.49 -11.20 -21.03
C ALA A 222 -17.35 -9.69 -21.24
N ILE A 223 -16.37 -9.05 -20.58
CA ILE A 223 -16.04 -7.62 -20.73
C ILE A 223 -15.59 -7.30 -22.16
N SER A 224 -14.59 -8.02 -22.67
CA SER A 224 -14.02 -7.76 -24.01
C SER A 224 -15.01 -8.05 -25.15
N ALA A 225 -16.01 -8.90 -24.93
CA ALA A 225 -17.06 -9.19 -25.91
C ALA A 225 -18.20 -8.16 -25.94
N ARG A 226 -18.17 -7.11 -25.10
CA ARG A 226 -19.21 -6.07 -25.07
C ARG A 226 -19.13 -5.23 -26.35
N PRO A 227 -20.26 -4.95 -27.03
CA PRO A 227 -20.27 -4.08 -28.22
C PRO A 227 -19.72 -2.67 -27.96
N THR A 228 -19.84 -2.19 -26.72
CA THR A 228 -19.37 -0.87 -26.26
C THR A 228 -17.95 -0.88 -25.70
N TYR A 229 -17.26 -2.03 -25.68
CA TYR A 229 -15.95 -2.17 -25.03
C TYR A 229 -14.92 -1.15 -25.52
N ALA A 230 -14.88 -0.84 -26.83
CA ALA A 230 -13.95 0.12 -27.40
C ALA A 230 -14.17 1.58 -26.94
N SER A 231 -15.36 1.90 -26.41
CA SER A 231 -15.71 3.21 -25.85
C SER A 231 -15.74 3.23 -24.32
N GLU A 232 -15.32 2.13 -23.67
CA GLU A 232 -15.30 1.99 -22.22
C GLU A 232 -13.88 2.10 -21.68
N ASP A 233 -13.75 2.70 -20.51
CA ASP A 233 -12.50 2.80 -19.76
C ASP A 233 -12.56 1.91 -18.53
N TRP A 234 -12.07 0.68 -18.68
CA TRP A 234 -12.09 -0.35 -17.66
C TRP A 234 -10.90 -0.25 -16.70
N LEU A 235 -11.20 -0.21 -15.40
CA LEU A 235 -10.29 -0.59 -14.34
C LEU A 235 -10.67 -2.00 -13.85
N ILE A 236 -9.75 -2.94 -13.97
CA ILE A 236 -9.89 -4.31 -13.48
C ILE A 236 -8.93 -4.49 -12.31
N ILE A 237 -9.44 -4.95 -11.18
CA ILE A 237 -8.67 -5.25 -9.97
C ILE A 237 -8.94 -6.69 -9.55
N VAL A 238 -7.89 -7.45 -9.24
CA VAL A 238 -7.97 -8.76 -8.58
C VAL A 238 -7.21 -8.67 -7.27
N THR A 239 -7.78 -9.19 -6.19
CA THR A 239 -7.20 -9.10 -4.85
C THR A 239 -7.64 -10.27 -3.96
N THR A 240 -7.02 -10.35 -2.80
CA THR A 240 -7.29 -11.31 -1.73
C THR A 240 -7.28 -10.56 -0.40
N ASP A 241 -8.10 -10.99 0.54
CA ASP A 241 -8.26 -10.44 1.88
C ASP A 241 -7.20 -10.93 2.88
N HIS A 242 -6.73 -12.16 2.72
CA HIS A 242 -5.63 -12.77 3.46
C HIS A 242 -4.97 -13.90 2.64
N GLY A 243 -4.03 -14.61 3.26
CA GLY A 243 -3.44 -15.86 2.75
C GLY A 243 -3.72 -17.03 3.69
N HIS A 244 -2.85 -18.04 3.67
CA HIS A 244 -2.89 -19.18 4.61
C HIS A 244 -1.51 -19.54 5.14
N LEU A 245 -1.49 -20.15 6.33
CA LEU A 245 -0.38 -20.95 6.83
C LEU A 245 0.03 -21.96 5.76
N SER A 246 1.31 -22.01 5.45
CA SER A 246 1.87 -22.93 4.47
C SER A 246 2.72 -24.00 5.17
N PRO A 247 2.46 -25.31 4.97
CA PRO A 247 1.47 -25.90 4.06
C PRO A 247 0.07 -26.09 4.69
N GLY A 248 -0.16 -25.65 5.94
CA GLY A 248 -1.26 -26.12 6.78
C GLY A 248 -2.68 -25.65 6.45
N GLY A 249 -2.87 -24.57 5.69
CA GLY A 249 -4.19 -24.14 5.22
C GLY A 249 -5.07 -23.37 6.20
N GLY A 250 -4.62 -23.07 7.43
CA GLY A 250 -5.32 -22.18 8.36
C GLY A 250 -4.93 -20.70 8.20
N HIS A 251 -5.63 -19.79 8.87
CA HIS A 251 -5.27 -18.37 8.93
C HIS A 251 -5.83 -17.71 10.22
N GLY A 252 -5.59 -16.41 10.42
CA GLY A 252 -6.08 -15.60 11.55
C GLY A 252 -5.00 -15.15 12.55
N GLY A 253 -3.77 -15.67 12.43
CA GLY A 253 -2.61 -15.36 13.26
C GLY A 253 -1.65 -14.31 12.67
N CYS A 254 -0.40 -14.32 13.16
CA CYS A 254 0.67 -13.39 12.76
C CYS A 254 1.65 -13.96 11.72
N GLY A 255 1.45 -15.20 11.25
CA GLY A 255 2.30 -15.83 10.26
C GLY A 255 2.37 -15.04 8.95
N ILE A 256 3.53 -15.01 8.31
CA ILE A 256 3.73 -14.21 7.09
C ILE A 256 2.83 -14.68 5.95
N ASP A 257 2.73 -16.00 5.73
CA ASP A 257 1.97 -16.54 4.61
C ASP A 257 0.44 -16.40 4.80
N GLU A 258 -0.06 -16.35 6.04
CA GLU A 258 -1.47 -16.06 6.33
C GLU A 258 -1.80 -14.56 6.24
N ARG A 259 -0.82 -13.68 6.45
CA ARG A 259 -0.98 -12.22 6.31
C ARG A 259 -0.74 -11.72 4.88
N ARG A 260 -0.16 -12.53 4.00
CA ARG A 260 0.24 -12.08 2.65
C ARG A 260 -1.00 -11.85 1.79
N THR A 261 -1.03 -10.69 1.14
CA THR A 261 -2.10 -10.25 0.24
C THR A 261 -1.51 -9.58 -0.99
N PHE A 262 -2.33 -9.31 -2.00
CA PHE A 262 -1.92 -8.57 -3.18
C PHE A 262 -3.05 -7.72 -3.75
N VAL A 263 -2.67 -6.70 -4.52
CA VAL A 263 -3.56 -5.97 -5.43
C VAL A 263 -2.97 -6.03 -6.82
N LEU A 264 -3.69 -6.70 -7.72
CA LEU A 264 -3.38 -6.81 -9.14
C LEU A 264 -4.34 -5.92 -9.92
N ALA A 265 -3.84 -4.90 -10.61
CA ALA A 265 -4.69 -3.96 -11.33
C ALA A 265 -4.26 -3.78 -12.79
N LYS A 266 -5.24 -3.58 -13.67
CA LYS A 266 -5.05 -3.23 -15.09
C LYS A 266 -6.11 -2.23 -15.52
N GLY A 267 -5.69 -1.16 -16.17
CA GLY A 267 -6.57 -0.10 -16.67
C GLY A 267 -5.77 1.11 -17.16
N ALA A 268 -6.45 2.14 -17.64
CA ALA A 268 -5.79 3.38 -18.04
C ALA A 268 -5.00 3.99 -16.87
N GLY A 269 -3.76 4.40 -17.10
CA GLY A 269 -2.88 4.98 -16.07
C GLY A 269 -2.28 3.97 -15.08
N VAL A 270 -2.61 2.68 -15.17
CA VAL A 270 -1.95 1.62 -14.40
C VAL A 270 -0.71 1.14 -15.16
N ALA A 271 0.46 1.16 -14.52
CA ALA A 271 1.71 0.81 -15.16
C ALA A 271 1.80 -0.70 -15.46
N ALA A 272 2.08 -1.07 -16.71
CA ALA A 272 2.24 -2.46 -17.12
C ALA A 272 3.55 -3.06 -16.58
N GLY A 273 3.49 -4.29 -16.07
CA GLY A 273 4.63 -5.04 -15.54
C GLY A 273 5.18 -4.53 -14.21
N ALA A 274 4.56 -3.50 -13.61
CA ALA A 274 5.08 -2.90 -12.38
C ALA A 274 4.90 -3.82 -11.18
N ARG A 275 5.89 -3.80 -10.27
CA ARG A 275 5.94 -4.53 -9.00
C ARG A 275 6.25 -3.58 -7.84
N PRO A 276 5.33 -2.66 -7.51
CA PRO A 276 5.55 -1.70 -6.44
C PRO A 276 5.62 -2.37 -5.06
N VAL A 277 6.37 -1.76 -4.15
CA VAL A 277 6.47 -2.14 -2.73
C VAL A 277 5.50 -1.36 -1.83
N ASP A 278 4.85 -0.32 -2.36
CA ASP A 278 4.05 0.66 -1.61
C ASP A 278 2.53 0.39 -1.64
N THR A 279 2.14 -0.77 -2.16
CA THR A 279 0.75 -1.18 -2.34
C THR A 279 0.20 -1.75 -1.03
N ARG A 280 -1.05 -1.44 -0.70
CA ARG A 280 -1.77 -1.99 0.47
C ARG A 280 -3.18 -2.38 0.08
N LEU A 281 -3.78 -3.25 0.88
CA LEU A 281 -5.14 -3.74 0.66
C LEU A 281 -6.21 -2.61 0.58
N ALA A 282 -6.04 -1.54 1.37
CA ALA A 282 -6.89 -0.35 1.36
C ALA A 282 -6.87 0.44 0.03
N ASP A 283 -5.91 0.16 -0.86
CA ASP A 283 -5.76 0.84 -2.14
C ASP A 283 -6.85 0.41 -3.14
N VAL A 284 -7.55 -0.70 -2.92
CA VAL A 284 -8.64 -1.16 -3.81
C VAL A 284 -9.77 -0.14 -3.88
N ALA A 285 -10.39 0.20 -2.74
CA ALA A 285 -11.44 1.22 -2.68
C ALA A 285 -10.94 2.60 -3.17
N SER A 286 -9.69 2.95 -2.84
CA SER A 286 -9.10 4.23 -3.27
C SER A 286 -8.94 4.30 -4.78
N SER A 287 -8.54 3.20 -5.41
CA SER A 287 -8.44 3.08 -6.87
C SER A 287 -9.80 3.10 -7.54
N ALA A 288 -10.77 2.37 -6.98
CA ALA A 288 -12.15 2.36 -7.45
C ALA A 288 -12.74 3.77 -7.48
N LEU A 289 -12.72 4.48 -6.35
CA LEU A 289 -13.31 5.81 -6.26
C LEU A 289 -12.58 6.84 -7.13
N ALA A 290 -11.24 6.82 -7.16
CA ALA A 290 -10.46 7.73 -7.99
C ALA A 290 -10.72 7.54 -9.50
N HIS A 291 -10.98 6.30 -9.95
CA HIS A 291 -11.32 6.02 -11.36
C HIS A 291 -12.59 6.75 -11.82
N PHE A 292 -13.56 6.91 -10.90
CA PHE A 292 -14.80 7.66 -11.13
C PHE A 292 -14.71 9.13 -10.69
N GLY A 293 -13.56 9.61 -10.22
CA GLY A 293 -13.38 10.97 -9.73
C GLY A 293 -14.11 11.28 -8.42
N VAL A 294 -14.43 10.25 -7.62
CA VAL A 294 -15.10 10.39 -6.32
C VAL A 294 -14.06 10.51 -5.22
N GLY A 295 -14.13 11.58 -4.44
CA GLY A 295 -13.23 11.81 -3.30
C GLY A 295 -13.75 11.14 -2.01
N ALA A 296 -12.84 10.57 -1.22
CA ALA A 296 -13.13 10.07 0.12
C ALA A 296 -11.88 10.15 1.01
N ALA A 297 -12.06 10.32 2.32
CA ALA A 297 -10.97 10.30 3.30
C ALA A 297 -10.61 8.84 3.64
N LEU A 298 -9.66 8.28 2.90
CA LEU A 298 -9.24 6.87 3.00
C LEU A 298 -7.82 6.73 3.59
N ASP A 299 -7.48 5.53 4.08
CA ASP A 299 -6.09 5.18 4.41
C ASP A 299 -5.31 4.68 3.17
N GLY A 300 -6.04 4.32 2.11
CA GLY A 300 -5.50 3.90 0.83
C GLY A 300 -5.08 5.04 -0.09
N LYS A 301 -4.38 4.70 -1.18
CA LYS A 301 -4.11 5.56 -2.33
C LYS A 301 -4.48 4.84 -3.64
N PRO A 302 -4.76 5.55 -4.75
CA PRO A 302 -4.97 4.89 -6.03
C PRO A 302 -3.74 4.08 -6.45
N ILE A 303 -3.95 2.89 -7.02
CA ILE A 303 -2.90 1.96 -7.46
C ILE A 303 -2.07 2.50 -8.63
N SER A 304 -2.54 3.53 -9.33
CA SER A 304 -1.77 4.27 -10.33
C SER A 304 -0.83 5.31 -9.71
N THR A 305 -1.02 5.64 -8.43
CA THR A 305 -0.20 6.61 -7.69
C THR A 305 0.91 5.89 -6.95
N ARG A 306 2.14 6.38 -7.09
CA ARG A 306 3.32 5.91 -6.35
C ARG A 306 3.58 6.81 -5.15
N SER A 307 4.07 6.21 -4.08
CA SER A 307 4.64 6.89 -2.94
C SER A 307 5.79 7.79 -3.40
N THR A 308 5.90 8.93 -2.74
CA THR A 308 7.00 9.87 -2.91
C THR A 308 7.92 9.87 -1.69
N ASP A 309 7.80 8.87 -0.83
CA ASP A 309 8.70 8.72 0.31
C ASP A 309 10.14 8.51 -0.18
N ALA A 310 11.07 9.23 0.44
CA ALA A 310 12.48 9.07 0.20
C ALA A 310 12.98 7.67 0.58
N PHE A 311 12.36 7.02 1.58
CA PHE A 311 12.77 5.68 2.01
C PHE A 311 12.53 4.62 0.93
N ASP A 312 11.46 4.73 0.14
CA ASP A 312 11.17 3.80 -0.96
C ASP A 312 12.26 3.77 -2.04
N THR A 313 13.06 4.84 -2.17
CA THR A 313 14.22 4.87 -3.09
C THR A 313 15.32 3.86 -2.72
N LEU A 314 15.28 3.32 -1.49
CA LEU A 314 16.21 2.30 -1.01
C LEU A 314 15.87 0.90 -1.47
N ALA A 315 14.65 0.64 -1.97
CA ALA A 315 14.20 -0.71 -2.33
C ALA A 315 15.19 -1.50 -3.21
N PRO A 316 15.84 -0.91 -4.24
CA PRO A 316 16.84 -1.64 -5.06
C PRO A 316 18.15 -1.98 -4.34
N SER A 317 18.39 -1.41 -3.14
CA SER A 317 19.62 -1.55 -2.37
C SER A 317 19.46 -2.39 -1.10
N LEU A 318 18.27 -2.97 -0.89
CA LEU A 318 17.99 -3.84 0.25
C LEU A 318 18.84 -5.11 0.20
N GLN A 319 19.27 -5.54 1.37
CA GLN A 319 20.20 -6.65 1.57
C GLN A 319 19.48 -7.81 2.26
N SER A 320 20.08 -9.00 2.14
CA SER A 320 19.69 -10.15 2.96
C SER A 320 20.14 -9.96 4.41
N ARG A 321 19.59 -10.78 5.30
CA ARG A 321 20.04 -10.88 6.69
C ARG A 321 21.57 -11.10 6.82
N VAL A 322 22.09 -10.70 7.97
CA VAL A 322 23.44 -10.94 8.47
C VAL A 322 23.38 -11.80 9.74
N ASP A 323 22.71 -11.31 10.78
CA ASP A 323 22.61 -11.97 12.09
C ASP A 323 21.24 -12.60 12.37
N GLU A 324 20.18 -12.13 11.70
CA GLU A 324 18.79 -12.55 11.96
C GLU A 324 18.46 -13.96 11.46
N THR A 325 18.70 -14.98 12.29
CA THR A 325 18.59 -16.37 11.85
C THR A 325 17.14 -16.86 11.58
N GLY A 326 16.12 -16.10 11.99
CA GLY A 326 14.70 -16.36 11.68
C GLY A 326 14.26 -15.91 10.27
N ILE A 327 15.03 -15.03 9.62
CA ILE A 327 14.66 -14.44 8.33
C ILE A 327 15.21 -15.29 7.16
N PRO A 328 14.44 -15.61 6.10
CA PRO A 328 14.98 -16.34 4.96
C PRO A 328 16.20 -15.65 4.33
N ALA A 329 17.27 -16.40 4.06
CA ALA A 329 18.51 -15.84 3.49
C ALA A 329 18.34 -15.23 2.09
N SER A 330 17.28 -15.62 1.37
CA SER A 330 16.91 -15.06 0.07
C SER A 330 16.08 -13.78 0.17
N LEU A 331 15.54 -13.44 1.34
CA LEU A 331 14.72 -12.25 1.50
C LEU A 331 15.61 -11.02 1.60
N GLN A 332 15.56 -10.16 0.58
CA GLN A 332 16.12 -8.83 0.63
C GLN A 332 15.11 -7.89 1.27
N GLY A 333 15.48 -7.23 2.35
CA GLY A 333 14.48 -6.46 3.09
C GLY A 333 14.99 -5.43 4.06
N TRP A 334 16.30 -5.21 4.18
CA TRP A 334 16.83 -4.18 5.05
C TRP A 334 18.09 -3.49 4.50
N THR A 335 18.41 -2.29 5.00
CA THR A 335 19.70 -1.62 4.75
C THR A 335 20.04 -0.67 5.91
N PRO A 336 21.33 -0.52 6.29
CA PRO A 336 21.75 0.46 7.28
C PRO A 336 21.93 1.87 6.69
N ASN A 337 21.90 1.98 5.36
CA ASN A 337 22.21 3.20 4.63
C ASN A 337 20.97 4.05 4.45
N ALA A 338 21.04 5.31 4.88
CA ALA A 338 19.98 6.29 4.68
C ALA A 338 19.88 6.73 3.21
N PRO A 339 18.69 7.13 2.73
CA PRO A 339 18.56 7.63 1.37
C PRO A 339 19.23 9.01 1.22
N ALA A 340 19.28 9.51 -0.01
CA ALA A 340 19.93 10.77 -0.33
C ALA A 340 19.45 11.93 0.58
N GLY A 341 20.41 12.62 1.20
CA GLY A 341 20.16 13.76 2.08
C GLY A 341 19.78 13.40 3.53
N TRP A 342 19.45 12.14 3.81
CA TRP A 342 19.21 11.65 5.17
C TRP A 342 20.52 11.13 5.79
N SER A 343 20.57 11.08 7.12
CA SER A 343 21.69 10.47 7.84
C SER A 343 21.25 9.84 9.16
N VAL A 344 22.04 8.89 9.65
CA VAL A 344 21.80 8.23 10.94
C VAL A 344 23.01 8.46 11.84
N ASP A 345 22.79 9.16 12.94
CA ASP A 345 23.77 9.32 14.01
C ASP A 345 23.76 8.08 14.91
N ARG A 346 24.92 7.41 14.97
CA ARG A 346 25.22 6.23 15.79
C ARG A 346 26.39 6.49 16.74
N SER A 347 26.79 7.74 16.94
CA SER A 347 27.95 8.12 17.76
C SER A 347 27.82 7.68 19.22
N ARG A 348 26.57 7.46 19.68
CA ARG A 348 26.24 7.00 21.04
C ARG A 348 25.81 5.52 21.09
N MET A 349 25.83 4.82 19.96
CA MET A 349 25.56 3.38 19.91
C MET A 349 26.81 2.59 20.30
N PRO A 350 26.67 1.44 20.98
CA PRO A 350 27.78 0.52 21.16
C PRO A 350 28.27 -0.07 19.82
N SER A 351 29.43 -0.74 19.85
CA SER A 351 30.05 -1.34 18.66
C SER A 351 29.54 -2.73 18.31
N GLY A 352 28.82 -3.40 19.21
CA GLY A 352 28.23 -4.73 18.98
C GLY A 352 26.73 -4.69 18.67
N GLY A 353 26.01 -5.75 19.06
CA GLY A 353 24.59 -5.94 18.81
C GLY A 353 24.27 -6.57 17.44
N VAL A 354 22.99 -6.77 17.17
CA VAL A 354 22.50 -7.33 15.88
C VAL A 354 22.75 -6.32 14.76
N THR A 355 23.39 -6.78 13.68
CA THR A 355 23.84 -5.92 12.58
C THR A 355 22.68 -5.17 11.91
N GLU A 356 21.56 -5.86 11.72
CA GLU A 356 20.33 -5.37 11.08
C GLU A 356 19.68 -4.19 11.81
N TRP A 357 19.89 -4.09 13.13
CA TRP A 357 19.18 -3.16 14.01
C TRP A 357 20.11 -2.20 14.75
N ARG A 358 21.36 -2.05 14.26
CA ARG A 358 22.31 -1.11 14.85
C ARG A 358 21.96 0.34 14.53
N GLY A 359 21.21 0.98 15.43
CA GLY A 359 20.69 2.34 15.28
C GLY A 359 19.48 2.36 14.36
N TRP A 360 19.13 3.52 13.79
CA TRP A 360 18.09 3.55 12.75
C TRP A 360 18.54 2.77 11.51
N THR A 361 17.69 1.86 11.04
CA THR A 361 17.84 1.14 9.77
C THR A 361 16.56 1.27 8.96
N PHE A 362 16.58 0.78 7.72
CA PHE A 362 15.45 0.88 6.81
C PHE A 362 15.05 -0.52 6.39
N ALA A 363 13.78 -0.86 6.56
CA ALA A 363 13.30 -2.23 6.36
C ALA A 363 11.94 -2.27 5.66
N THR A 364 11.64 -3.42 5.07
CA THR A 364 10.30 -3.75 4.58
C THR A 364 9.48 -4.41 5.70
N ASP A 365 8.16 -4.37 5.53
CA ASP A 365 7.19 -4.97 6.46
C ASP A 365 7.47 -6.46 6.69
N GLU A 366 7.74 -7.22 5.63
CA GLU A 366 8.03 -8.64 5.75
C GLU A 366 9.34 -8.89 6.51
N PHE A 367 10.41 -8.14 6.22
CA PHE A 367 11.69 -8.35 6.88
C PHE A 367 11.60 -8.05 8.37
N TRP A 368 11.01 -6.91 8.73
CA TRP A 368 10.86 -6.51 10.13
C TRP A 368 9.88 -7.41 10.89
N SER A 369 8.74 -7.78 10.28
CA SER A 369 7.80 -8.75 10.88
C SER A 369 8.45 -10.11 11.16
N ARG A 370 9.47 -10.51 10.39
CA ARG A 370 10.16 -11.80 10.54
C ARG A 370 11.32 -11.77 11.54
N ALA A 371 11.75 -10.60 12.01
CA ALA A 371 12.77 -10.49 13.06
C ALA A 371 12.27 -11.22 14.32
N GLN A 372 11.09 -10.81 14.80
CA GLN A 372 10.34 -11.54 15.81
C GLN A 372 8.84 -11.33 15.67
N SER A 373 8.13 -12.42 15.35
CA SER A 373 6.68 -12.41 15.15
C SER A 373 5.89 -12.49 16.46
N GLY A 374 4.67 -11.94 16.48
CA GLY A 374 3.77 -11.94 17.63
C GLY A 374 4.05 -10.82 18.62
N GLN A 375 4.95 -9.91 18.25
CA GLN A 375 5.33 -8.74 19.02
C GLN A 375 4.85 -7.43 18.38
N GLU A 376 3.85 -7.47 17.51
CA GLU A 376 3.12 -6.30 17.00
C GLU A 376 3.86 -5.41 16.01
N ARG A 377 5.04 -5.84 15.53
CA ARG A 377 5.69 -5.25 14.35
C ARG A 377 4.75 -5.32 13.14
N GLU A 378 3.98 -6.40 13.09
CA GLU A 378 2.92 -6.68 12.12
C GLU A 378 1.81 -5.62 12.07
N ASN A 379 1.65 -4.86 13.14
CA ASN A 379 0.56 -3.91 13.32
C ASN A 379 0.97 -2.48 12.96
N ALA A 380 2.11 -2.27 12.29
CA ALA A 380 2.49 -1.02 11.64
C ALA A 380 1.74 -0.77 10.32
N MET A 381 0.43 -1.05 10.28
CA MET A 381 -0.41 -1.13 9.06
C MET A 381 -0.43 0.10 8.15
N ARG A 382 0.05 1.27 8.62
CA ARG A 382 0.13 2.51 7.83
C ARG A 382 1.50 2.77 7.20
N THR A 383 2.55 2.05 7.58
CA THR A 383 3.83 2.12 6.86
C THR A 383 3.67 1.44 5.50
N ARG A 384 4.47 1.82 4.51
CA ARG A 384 4.41 1.28 3.15
C ARG A 384 5.82 1.15 2.60
N GLY A 385 6.02 0.18 1.70
CA GLY A 385 7.32 -0.01 1.05
C GLY A 385 8.47 -0.17 2.02
N VAL A 386 9.43 0.75 1.97
CA VAL A 386 10.57 0.80 2.89
C VAL A 386 10.34 1.90 3.91
N PHE A 387 10.47 1.59 5.19
CA PHE A 387 10.31 2.54 6.29
C PHE A 387 11.50 2.48 7.26
N ALA A 388 11.67 3.53 8.07
CA ALA A 388 12.75 3.59 9.04
C ALA A 388 12.36 2.90 10.36
N VAL A 389 13.28 2.11 10.93
CA VAL A 389 13.09 1.33 12.15
C VAL A 389 14.24 1.58 13.11
N ALA A 390 13.93 1.79 14.39
CA ALA A 390 14.84 1.69 15.51
C ALA A 390 14.33 0.60 16.44
N ASP A 391 14.97 -0.57 16.43
CA ASP A 391 14.53 -1.76 17.17
C ASP A 391 15.55 -2.12 18.25
N SER A 392 15.27 -1.74 19.50
CA SER A 392 16.18 -2.01 20.61
C SER A 392 16.05 -3.43 21.16
N ASP A 393 14.84 -4.01 21.03
CA ASP A 393 14.55 -5.42 21.36
C ASP A 393 15.52 -6.34 20.60
N GLU A 394 15.43 -6.33 19.27
CA GLU A 394 16.22 -7.22 18.42
C GLU A 394 17.70 -6.82 18.43
N PHE A 395 18.03 -5.53 18.57
CA PHE A 395 19.43 -5.11 18.67
C PHE A 395 20.15 -5.76 19.87
N ASN A 396 19.41 -6.02 20.97
CA ASN A 396 19.94 -6.59 22.20
C ASN A 396 20.35 -8.06 22.10
N ASP A 397 19.79 -8.80 21.14
CA ASP A 397 19.89 -10.26 21.07
C ASP A 397 21.28 -10.79 20.72
N LYS A 398 22.21 -9.90 20.37
CA LYS A 398 23.62 -10.23 20.13
C LYS A 398 24.55 -9.46 21.05
N SER A 399 25.67 -10.10 21.39
CA SER A 399 26.69 -9.54 22.27
C SER A 399 27.08 -8.10 21.87
N GLY A 400 27.09 -7.22 22.87
CA GLY A 400 27.36 -5.80 22.71
C GLY A 400 26.15 -4.92 22.39
N GLY A 401 24.96 -5.48 22.21
CA GLY A 401 23.67 -4.77 22.08
C GLY A 401 23.13 -4.22 23.40
N THR A 402 23.96 -3.58 24.22
CA THR A 402 23.62 -3.30 25.63
C THR A 402 22.84 -2.00 25.86
N SER A 403 22.82 -1.10 24.88
CA SER A 403 22.13 0.19 24.95
C SER A 403 21.84 0.73 23.56
N PHE A 404 20.81 1.57 23.45
CA PHE A 404 20.38 2.18 22.20
C PHE A 404 20.21 3.69 22.38
N ASP A 405 20.94 4.48 21.59
CA ASP A 405 20.79 5.93 21.43
C ASP A 405 21.20 6.29 19.99
N SER A 406 20.20 6.39 19.12
CA SER A 406 20.40 6.72 17.71
C SER A 406 19.42 7.78 17.25
N THR A 407 19.89 8.63 16.35
CA THR A 407 19.08 9.71 15.78
C THR A 407 19.04 9.58 14.26
N LEU A 408 17.86 9.58 13.68
CA LEU A 408 17.64 9.74 12.24
C LEU A 408 17.46 11.22 11.94
N LEU A 409 18.17 11.74 10.94
CA LEU A 409 18.15 13.15 10.53
C LEU A 409 17.66 13.26 9.10
N SER A 410 16.67 14.13 8.89
CA SER A 410 16.17 14.48 7.56
C SER A 410 17.17 15.33 6.76
N PRO A 411 16.95 15.52 5.45
CA PRO A 411 17.53 16.63 4.70
C PRO A 411 17.13 17.98 5.31
N SER A 412 17.86 19.04 4.95
CA SER A 412 17.48 20.41 5.30
C SER A 412 16.31 20.87 4.43
N TYR A 413 15.22 21.30 5.06
CA TYR A 413 14.07 21.95 4.43
C TYR A 413 14.25 23.47 4.46
N THR A 414 13.90 24.14 3.37
CA THR A 414 13.77 25.62 3.36
C THR A 414 12.50 26.01 4.10
N VAL A 415 12.60 26.97 5.01
CA VAL A 415 11.46 27.48 5.79
C VAL A 415 11.42 29.00 5.74
N SER A 416 10.22 29.57 5.92
CA SER A 416 10.03 31.02 5.94
C SER A 416 10.17 31.55 7.38
N PRO A 417 11.01 32.57 7.64
CA PRO A 417 11.16 33.15 8.96
C PRO A 417 9.82 33.63 9.55
N GLY A 418 9.57 33.31 10.81
CA GLY A 418 8.37 33.77 11.54
C GLY A 418 7.06 33.11 11.13
N THR A 419 7.09 32.06 10.28
CA THR A 419 5.90 31.29 9.92
C THR A 419 5.73 30.04 10.78
N THR A 420 4.75 29.22 10.44
CA THR A 420 4.53 27.90 11.02
C THR A 420 4.60 26.87 9.89
N VAL A 421 5.20 25.72 10.18
CA VAL A 421 5.25 24.55 9.30
C VAL A 421 4.60 23.35 9.97
N ARG A 422 4.07 22.42 9.16
CA ARG A 422 3.52 21.15 9.63
C ARG A 422 4.45 20.00 9.30
N LEU A 423 4.77 19.19 10.30
CA LEU A 423 5.44 17.90 10.13
C LEU A 423 4.36 16.82 10.09
N ASN A 424 4.22 16.16 8.94
CA ASN A 424 3.33 15.01 8.81
C ASN A 424 4.18 13.76 8.59
N TYR A 425 3.89 12.68 9.29
CA TYR A 425 4.60 11.40 9.14
C TYR A 425 3.75 10.28 9.73
N VAL A 426 4.01 9.05 9.30
CA VAL A 426 3.46 7.84 9.91
C VAL A 426 4.40 7.40 11.04
N THR A 427 3.82 6.93 12.15
CA THR A 427 4.57 6.40 13.29
C THR A 427 3.96 5.10 13.78
N HIS A 428 4.82 4.18 14.18
CA HIS A 428 4.46 3.02 14.98
C HIS A 428 5.47 2.89 16.13
N TYR A 429 5.06 3.32 17.32
CA TYR A 429 5.87 3.33 18.53
C TYR A 429 5.23 2.48 19.63
N ARG A 430 6.03 1.61 20.22
CA ARG A 430 5.70 0.79 21.39
C ARG A 430 6.54 1.26 22.55
N GLN A 431 5.92 1.63 23.67
CA GLN A 431 6.62 2.15 24.86
C GLN A 431 6.89 1.04 25.87
N GLU A 432 8.10 1.03 26.44
CA GLU A 432 8.40 0.26 27.65
C GLU A 432 9.54 0.89 28.47
N GLY A 433 9.41 0.80 29.80
CA GLY A 433 10.46 1.23 30.70
C GLY A 433 10.87 2.69 30.47
N ALA A 434 12.18 2.93 30.46
CA ALA A 434 12.75 4.28 30.36
C ALA A 434 12.97 4.76 28.92
N GLN A 435 12.67 3.94 27.90
CA GLN A 435 12.91 4.30 26.52
C GLN A 435 12.19 5.60 26.15
N LYS A 436 12.81 6.41 25.30
CA LYS A 436 12.26 7.70 24.83
C LYS A 436 12.37 7.79 23.33
N ALA A 437 11.29 8.28 22.72
CA ALA A 437 11.23 8.64 21.31
C ALA A 437 10.90 10.13 21.19
N ASP A 438 11.86 10.90 20.69
CA ASP A 438 11.77 12.35 20.53
C ASP A 438 11.73 12.74 19.05
N VAL A 439 10.80 13.62 18.72
CA VAL A 439 10.81 14.41 17.49
C VAL A 439 11.39 15.77 17.82
N LEU A 440 12.49 16.09 17.16
CA LEU A 440 13.27 17.31 17.37
C LEU A 440 13.34 18.09 16.05
N VAL A 441 13.55 19.40 16.15
CA VAL A 441 13.95 20.24 15.01
C VAL A 441 15.17 21.07 15.35
N SER A 442 16.03 21.32 14.36
CA SER A 442 17.12 22.28 14.44
C SER A 442 16.99 23.31 13.33
N PHE A 443 17.12 24.59 13.67
CA PHE A 443 17.06 25.70 12.73
C PHE A 443 18.45 26.25 12.44
N ASN A 444 18.80 26.40 11.16
CA ASN A 444 20.09 26.93 10.72
C ASN A 444 21.32 26.25 11.38
N GLY A 445 21.22 24.98 11.78
CA GLY A 445 22.29 24.25 12.48
C GLY A 445 22.43 24.58 13.97
N GLY A 446 21.45 25.27 14.56
CA GLY A 446 21.38 25.58 15.99
C GLY A 446 21.01 24.38 16.87
N ALA A 447 20.79 24.66 18.16
CA ALA A 447 20.40 23.65 19.14
C ALA A 447 19.06 22.97 18.80
N ASP A 448 18.91 21.72 19.21
CA ASP A 448 17.69 20.95 19.02
C ASP A 448 16.55 21.50 19.89
N VAL A 449 15.39 21.65 19.28
CA VAL A 449 14.12 22.02 19.93
C VAL A 449 13.23 20.79 19.95
N LEU A 450 12.76 20.41 21.14
CA LEU A 450 11.79 19.32 21.30
C LEU A 450 10.43 19.74 20.76
N VAL A 451 9.96 19.01 19.75
CA VAL A 451 8.60 19.17 19.19
C VAL A 451 7.64 18.21 19.89
N LYS A 452 8.05 16.95 20.06
CA LYS A 452 7.23 15.92 20.70
C LYS A 452 8.10 14.86 21.36
N ARG A 453 7.67 14.39 22.52
CA ARG A 453 8.18 13.16 23.17
C ARG A 453 7.04 12.16 23.28
N TYR A 454 7.26 10.94 22.78
CA TYR A 454 6.38 9.82 23.08
C TYR A 454 6.72 9.26 24.46
N THR A 455 5.69 9.06 25.27
CA THR A 455 5.77 8.45 26.61
C THR A 455 4.76 7.31 26.77
N ALA A 456 4.08 6.96 25.68
CA ALA A 456 3.07 5.93 25.57
C ALA A 456 2.96 5.50 24.11
N ASP A 457 2.32 4.36 23.88
CA ASP A 457 2.12 3.79 22.56
C ASP A 457 1.51 4.76 21.54
N ALA A 458 2.11 4.77 20.36
CA ALA A 458 1.59 5.42 19.16
C ALA A 458 1.61 4.43 18.00
N ARG A 459 0.68 3.47 18.03
CA ARG A 459 0.59 2.37 17.07
C ARG A 459 -0.08 2.81 15.77
N ALA A 460 0.65 2.67 14.65
CA ALA A 460 0.17 2.96 13.29
C ALA A 460 -0.58 4.29 13.15
N LYS A 461 -0.06 5.38 13.70
CA LYS A 461 -0.69 6.71 13.64
C LYS A 461 -0.14 7.53 12.49
N VAL A 462 -0.99 8.39 11.92
CA VAL A 462 -0.55 9.54 11.11
C VAL A 462 -0.46 10.73 12.05
N GLU A 463 0.73 11.32 12.16
CA GLU A 463 1.02 12.49 12.99
C GLU A 463 0.94 13.76 12.15
N SER A 464 0.53 14.86 12.79
CA SER A 464 0.57 16.21 12.21
C SER A 464 0.97 17.19 13.30
N LEU A 465 2.26 17.50 13.39
CA LEU A 465 2.83 18.36 14.41
C LEU A 465 3.04 19.77 13.86
N THR A 466 2.72 20.77 14.67
CA THR A 466 2.89 22.17 14.33
C THR A 466 4.22 22.67 14.90
N VAL A 467 5.04 23.30 14.06
CA VAL A 467 6.34 23.85 14.46
C VAL A 467 6.41 25.33 14.10
N ALA A 468 6.63 26.17 15.11
CA ALA A 468 6.90 27.59 14.91
C ALA A 468 8.32 27.80 14.39
N VAL A 469 8.46 28.55 13.30
CA VAL A 469 9.75 28.90 12.70
C VAL A 469 10.26 30.20 13.32
N PRO A 470 11.41 30.21 14.03
CA PRO A 470 11.95 31.42 14.64
C PRO A 470 12.19 32.55 13.64
N ALA A 471 12.18 33.80 14.12
CA ALA A 471 12.63 34.93 13.32
C ALA A 471 14.10 34.71 12.88
N GLY A 472 14.37 34.87 11.58
CA GLY A 472 15.68 34.62 10.97
C GLY A 472 15.99 33.16 10.60
N ALA A 473 15.14 32.19 10.96
CA ALA A 473 15.33 30.80 10.54
C ALA A 473 14.94 30.61 9.06
N THR A 474 15.87 30.13 8.24
CA THR A 474 15.65 29.88 6.79
C THR A 474 15.77 28.41 6.42
N ARG A 475 16.33 27.60 7.32
CA ARG A 475 16.50 26.16 7.17
C ARG A 475 16.07 25.43 8.43
N MET A 476 15.46 24.26 8.24
CA MET A 476 15.05 23.35 9.32
C MET A 476 15.47 21.92 8.99
N VAL A 477 15.99 21.20 9.98
CA VAL A 477 16.21 19.75 9.94
C VAL A 477 15.32 19.10 10.98
N VAL A 478 14.60 18.05 10.61
CA VAL A 478 13.80 17.22 11.52
C VAL A 478 14.64 16.03 11.97
N LYS A 479 14.55 15.67 13.25
CA LYS A 479 15.26 14.52 13.81
C LYS A 479 14.34 13.62 14.61
N PHE A 480 14.52 12.31 14.47
CA PHE A 480 13.86 11.28 15.27
C PHE A 480 14.91 10.60 16.13
N ARG A 481 14.90 10.84 17.44
CA ARG A 481 15.87 10.26 18.38
C ARG A 481 15.19 9.18 19.23
N TYR A 482 15.74 7.98 19.19
CA TYR A 482 15.34 6.88 20.05
C TYR A 482 16.49 6.56 21.02
N TYR A 483 16.24 6.68 22.31
CA TYR A 483 17.30 6.61 23.34
C TYR A 483 16.79 6.19 24.72
N ASP A 484 17.70 6.03 25.68
CA ASP A 484 17.45 5.48 27.02
C ASP A 484 16.79 4.08 26.94
N ALA A 485 17.13 3.33 25.88
CA ALA A 485 16.61 1.99 25.61
C ALA A 485 17.73 0.94 25.66
N SER A 486 17.36 -0.30 25.93
CA SER A 486 18.26 -1.47 25.92
C SER A 486 17.53 -2.66 25.28
N ASN A 487 17.11 -3.65 26.04
CA ASN A 487 16.11 -4.62 25.59
C ASN A 487 14.73 -4.05 25.92
N ASN A 488 14.18 -3.27 24.99
CA ASN A 488 12.84 -2.70 25.13
C ASN A 488 11.99 -3.00 23.89
N TRP A 489 11.20 -2.06 23.37
CA TRP A 489 10.50 -2.26 22.10
C TRP A 489 11.21 -1.51 20.98
N TYR A 490 10.46 -0.77 20.17
CA TYR A 490 10.91 -0.24 18.91
C TYR A 490 10.11 1.01 18.52
N TRP A 491 10.64 1.69 17.51
CA TRP A 491 10.00 2.81 16.85
C TRP A 491 10.18 2.72 15.33
N ALA A 492 9.07 2.70 14.59
CA ALA A 492 9.07 2.86 13.16
C ALA A 492 8.48 4.22 12.73
N ILE A 493 9.08 4.80 11.69
CA ILE A 493 8.68 6.08 11.08
C ILE A 493 8.65 5.93 9.57
N ASP A 494 7.67 6.56 8.93
CA ASP A 494 7.49 6.53 7.48
C ASP A 494 6.89 7.86 6.97
N ASP A 495 7.06 8.16 5.69
CA ASP A 495 6.42 9.26 4.94
C ASP A 495 6.54 10.65 5.59
N LEU A 496 7.75 11.08 5.99
CA LEU A 496 7.96 12.45 6.49
C LEU A 496 7.72 13.49 5.38
N ARG A 497 6.73 14.36 5.63
CA ARG A 497 6.41 15.52 4.81
C ARG A 497 6.42 16.79 5.64
N VAL A 498 7.11 17.81 5.13
CA VAL A 498 7.14 19.16 5.70
C VAL A 498 6.35 20.08 4.78
N ALA A 499 5.27 20.67 5.31
CA ALA A 499 4.32 21.50 4.56
C ALA A 499 4.10 22.87 5.20
#